data_AF-A0A8D5UF40-F1
#
_entry.id   AF-A0A8D5UF40-F1
#
_cell.length_a   1.000
_cell.length_b   1.000
_cell.length_c   1.000
_cell.angle_alpha   90.00
_cell.angle_beta   90.00
_cell.angle_gamma   90.00
#
_symmetry.space_group_name_H-M   'P 1'
#
loop_
_entity.id
_entity.type
_entity.pdbx_description
1 polymer ?
#
loop_
_entity_poly.entity_id
_entity_poly.type
_entity_poly.pdbx_seq_one_letter_code
_entity_poly.pdbx_strand_id
1 'polypeptide(L)'
;MVIGLTGGIATGKSTVSRMLAERGAHIIDADQVAREVVEPHTEGWHRIRARFGKEVFHPDGTLNRQALGARVFRDAEARETLNQMLHPLIVEQMQILTKRWRERDPDGIVVWDTPLLIEGNLTKSVEKVIVVYVPESLQLQRLMARDGLSEEEARRRIASQISIEEKKRFADFLIDNSGNLAETERQVDQIWKLLNSKNGYDRR
;
A
#
# COMPACT_ATOMS: atom_id res chain seq x y z
N MET A 1 -0.06 13.57 12.38
CA MET A 1 0.31 12.13 12.63
C MET A 1 0.44 11.38 11.31
N VAL A 2 1.34 10.39 11.20
CA VAL A 2 1.47 9.50 10.04
C VAL A 2 1.11 8.06 10.45
N ILE A 3 0.16 7.46 9.74
CA ILE A 3 -0.29 6.09 9.99
C ILE A 3 -0.07 5.22 8.76
N GLY A 4 0.30 3.96 8.95
CA GLY A 4 0.38 2.97 7.89
C GLY A 4 -0.94 2.19 7.81
N LEU A 5 -1.60 2.20 6.66
CA LEU A 5 -2.74 1.35 6.37
C LEU A 5 -2.27 0.18 5.51
N THR A 6 -2.43 -1.03 6.02
CA THR A 6 -2.03 -2.24 5.30
C THR A 6 -3.08 -3.34 5.37
N GLY A 7 -2.87 -4.39 4.59
CA GLY A 7 -3.77 -5.52 4.45
C GLY A 7 -3.27 -6.44 3.35
N GLY A 8 -3.68 -7.70 3.41
CA GLY A 8 -3.40 -8.66 2.35
C GLY A 8 -4.27 -8.43 1.10
N ILE A 9 -3.99 -9.16 0.03
CA ILE A 9 -4.84 -9.18 -1.17
C ILE A 9 -6.29 -9.50 -0.78
N ALA A 10 -7.24 -8.80 -1.40
CA ALA A 10 -8.68 -9.01 -1.22
C ALA A 10 -9.23 -8.84 0.21
N THR A 11 -8.47 -8.18 1.10
CA THR A 11 -8.94 -7.80 2.45
C THR A 11 -9.89 -6.61 2.47
N GLY A 12 -9.97 -5.82 1.38
CA GLY A 12 -10.80 -4.62 1.29
C GLY A 12 -10.14 -3.35 1.84
N LYS A 13 -8.81 -3.29 1.88
CA LYS A 13 -8.00 -2.11 2.23
C LYS A 13 -8.47 -0.81 1.55
N SER A 14 -8.79 -0.86 0.26
CA SER A 14 -9.27 0.31 -0.49
C SER A 14 -10.58 0.87 0.04
N THR A 15 -11.48 0.02 0.55
CA THR A 15 -12.72 0.47 1.20
C THR A 15 -12.42 1.27 2.46
N VAL A 16 -11.53 0.75 3.31
CA VAL A 16 -11.11 1.44 4.55
C VAL A 16 -10.35 2.72 4.22
N SER A 17 -9.47 2.71 3.22
CA SER A 17 -8.73 3.88 2.73
C SER A 17 -9.68 5.01 2.33
N ARG A 18 -10.73 4.69 1.54
CA ARG A 18 -11.79 5.65 1.20
C ARG A 18 -12.53 6.18 2.43
N MET A 19 -12.91 5.31 3.36
CA MET A 19 -13.61 5.72 4.58
C MET A 19 -12.77 6.67 5.45
N LEU A 20 -11.46 6.47 5.51
CA LEU A 20 -10.54 7.39 6.19
C LEU A 20 -10.43 8.72 5.46
N ALA A 21 -10.34 8.69 4.12
CA ALA A 21 -10.32 9.91 3.30
C ALA A 21 -11.59 10.76 3.51
N GLU A 22 -12.77 10.12 3.53
CA GLU A 22 -14.06 10.78 3.79
C GLU A 22 -14.14 11.44 5.17
N ARG A 23 -13.30 11.00 6.11
CA ARG A 23 -13.18 11.58 7.47
C ARG A 23 -12.12 12.67 7.56
N GLY A 24 -11.43 12.97 6.46
CA GLY A 24 -10.42 14.03 6.36
C GLY A 24 -8.97 13.54 6.40
N ALA A 25 -8.71 12.23 6.29
CA ALA A 25 -7.34 11.73 6.23
C ALA A 25 -6.69 12.01 4.86
N HIS A 26 -5.41 12.40 4.88
CA HIS A 26 -4.61 12.61 3.68
C HIS A 26 -4.00 11.29 3.22
N ILE A 27 -4.60 10.66 2.21
CA ILE A 27 -4.14 9.37 1.70
C ILE A 27 -2.94 9.56 0.76
N ILE A 28 -1.86 8.84 1.03
CA ILE A 28 -0.73 8.63 0.13
C ILE A 28 -0.76 7.16 -0.28
N ASP A 29 -1.26 6.90 -1.49
CA ASP A 29 -1.29 5.56 -2.08
C ASP A 29 0.09 5.18 -2.62
N ALA A 30 0.74 4.20 -1.99
CA ALA A 30 2.07 3.76 -2.41
C ALA A 30 2.07 3.11 -3.80
N ASP A 31 0.98 2.48 -4.22
CA ASP A 31 0.86 1.91 -5.57
C ASP A 31 0.82 3.03 -6.60
N GLN A 32 0.11 4.13 -6.31
CA GLN A 32 0.11 5.35 -7.14
C GLN A 32 1.51 5.98 -7.18
N VAL A 33 2.16 6.18 -6.02
CA VAL A 33 3.52 6.75 -5.95
C VAL A 33 4.50 5.89 -6.74
N ALA A 34 4.42 4.56 -6.64
CA ALA A 34 5.23 3.64 -7.44
C ALA A 34 5.01 3.81 -8.95
N ARG A 35 3.87 4.34 -9.39
CA ARG A 35 3.64 4.70 -10.79
C ARG A 35 4.31 6.01 -11.17
N GLU A 36 4.18 7.02 -10.31
CA GLU A 36 4.67 8.37 -10.54
C GLU A 36 6.21 8.41 -10.56
N VAL A 37 6.88 7.66 -9.69
CA VAL A 37 8.35 7.65 -9.62
C VAL A 37 9.03 7.04 -10.86
N VAL A 38 8.26 6.44 -11.78
CA VAL A 38 8.75 5.87 -13.05
C VAL A 38 8.14 6.53 -14.28
N GLU A 39 7.47 7.68 -14.11
CA GLU A 39 6.99 8.49 -15.24
C GLU A 39 8.16 9.01 -16.10
N PRO A 40 7.92 9.37 -17.38
CA PRO A 40 8.97 9.87 -18.25
C PRO A 40 9.81 10.97 -17.59
N HIS A 41 11.14 10.84 -17.73
CA HIS A 41 12.15 11.78 -17.20
C HIS A 41 12.34 11.81 -15.69
N THR A 42 11.71 10.92 -14.92
CA THR A 42 12.04 10.74 -13.51
C THR A 42 13.32 9.92 -13.30
N GLU A 43 13.88 9.97 -12.10
CA GLU A 43 15.03 9.14 -11.71
C GLU A 43 14.74 7.64 -11.88
N GLY A 44 13.55 7.18 -11.46
CA GLY A 44 13.17 5.77 -11.60
C GLY A 44 13.07 5.34 -13.06
N TRP A 45 12.58 6.22 -13.94
CA TRP A 45 12.56 5.98 -15.38
C TRP A 45 13.96 5.82 -15.97
N HIS A 46 14.89 6.71 -15.62
CA HIS A 46 16.28 6.63 -16.07
C HIS A 46 16.97 5.35 -15.60
N ARG A 47 16.79 4.96 -14.34
CA ARG A 47 17.32 3.71 -13.78
C ARG A 47 16.78 2.48 -14.49
N ILE A 48 15.47 2.42 -14.72
CA ILE A 48 14.85 1.30 -15.46
C ILE A 48 15.42 1.22 -16.87
N ARG A 49 15.52 2.34 -17.58
CA ARG A 49 16.04 2.37 -18.95
C ARG A 49 17.49 1.92 -19.04
N ALA A 50 18.32 2.30 -18.07
CA ALA A 50 19.72 1.88 -17.99
C ALA A 50 19.84 0.36 -17.73
N ARG A 51 19.01 -0.20 -16.84
CA ARG A 51 19.11 -1.60 -16.40
C ARG A 51 18.38 -2.61 -17.30
N PHE A 52 17.22 -2.23 -17.82
CA PHE A 52 16.30 -3.09 -18.55
C PHE A 52 16.13 -2.70 -20.02
N GLY A 53 16.90 -1.72 -20.48
CA GLY A 53 16.90 -1.29 -21.88
C GLY A 53 15.62 -0.57 -22.31
N LYS A 54 15.52 -0.30 -23.62
CA LYS A 54 14.39 0.43 -24.22
C LYS A 54 13.18 -0.47 -24.51
N GLU A 55 13.37 -1.78 -24.50
CA GLU A 55 12.36 -2.80 -24.79
C GLU A 55 11.23 -2.85 -23.76
N VAL A 56 11.44 -2.31 -22.56
CA VAL A 56 10.41 -2.19 -21.52
C VAL A 56 9.64 -0.86 -21.60
N PHE A 57 9.81 -0.09 -22.67
CA PHE A 57 9.12 1.19 -22.89
C PHE A 57 8.29 1.15 -24.17
N HIS A 58 7.20 1.92 -24.17
CA HIS A 58 6.43 2.23 -25.37
C HIS A 58 7.21 3.24 -26.25
N PRO A 59 6.84 3.39 -27.55
CA PRO A 59 7.48 4.34 -28.45
C PRO A 59 7.40 5.80 -27.99
N ASP A 60 6.38 6.17 -27.21
CA ASP A 60 6.19 7.49 -26.62
C ASP A 60 7.07 7.75 -25.37
N GLY A 61 7.87 6.75 -24.97
CA GLY A 61 8.75 6.82 -23.81
C GLY A 61 8.07 6.45 -22.49
N THR A 62 6.79 6.11 -22.46
CA THR A 62 6.12 5.63 -21.24
C THR A 62 6.51 4.18 -20.92
N LEU A 63 6.51 3.82 -19.63
CA LEU A 63 6.90 2.47 -19.21
C LEU A 63 5.85 1.43 -19.63
N ASN A 64 6.28 0.42 -20.39
CA ASN A 64 5.47 -0.76 -20.68
C ASN A 64 5.53 -1.73 -19.49
N ARG A 65 4.60 -1.53 -18.55
CA ARG A 65 4.50 -2.32 -17.31
C ARG A 65 4.29 -3.81 -17.57
N GLN A 66 3.59 -4.17 -18.64
CA GLN A 66 3.37 -5.58 -18.98
C GLN A 66 4.69 -6.23 -19.42
N ALA A 67 5.47 -5.55 -20.25
CA ALA A 67 6.79 -6.04 -20.70
C ALA A 67 7.78 -6.13 -19.52
N LEU A 68 7.87 -5.08 -18.70
CA LEU A 68 8.72 -5.11 -17.51
C LEU A 68 8.28 -6.21 -16.54
N GLY A 69 6.97 -6.31 -16.28
CA GLY A 69 6.35 -7.32 -15.42
C GLY A 69 6.66 -8.74 -15.89
N ALA A 70 6.51 -9.03 -17.18
CA ALA A 70 6.84 -10.33 -17.75
C ALA A 70 8.33 -10.68 -17.60
N ARG A 71 9.22 -9.68 -17.72
CA ARG A 71 10.66 -9.87 -17.53
C ARG A 71 10.99 -10.20 -16.08
N VAL A 72 10.55 -9.39 -15.13
CA VAL A 72 10.84 -9.61 -13.69
C VAL A 72 10.09 -10.80 -13.10
N PHE A 73 8.98 -11.23 -13.72
CA PHE A 73 8.28 -12.45 -13.29
C PHE A 73 9.09 -13.72 -13.58
N ARG A 74 9.85 -13.74 -14.68
CA ARG A 74 10.66 -14.90 -15.09
C ARG A 74 12.06 -14.92 -14.51
N ASP A 75 12.51 -13.80 -13.93
CA ASP A 75 13.88 -13.60 -13.46
C ASP A 75 13.85 -12.97 -12.06
N ALA A 76 14.17 -13.80 -11.05
CA ALA A 76 14.17 -13.38 -9.66
C ALA A 76 15.23 -12.31 -9.36
N GLU A 77 16.39 -12.35 -10.03
CA GLU A 77 17.47 -11.37 -9.87
C GLU A 77 17.06 -10.02 -10.48
N ALA A 78 16.42 -10.05 -11.65
CA ALA A 78 15.83 -8.86 -12.26
C ALA A 78 14.76 -8.22 -11.35
N ARG A 79 13.89 -9.04 -10.75
CA ARG A 79 12.87 -8.56 -9.80
C ARG A 79 13.49 -7.91 -8.58
N GLU A 80 14.49 -8.56 -7.99
CA GLU A 80 15.20 -8.02 -6.83
C GLU A 80 15.91 -6.70 -7.17
N THR A 81 16.59 -6.64 -8.32
CA THR A 81 17.23 -5.41 -8.80
C THR A 81 16.21 -4.28 -8.97
N LEU A 82 15.06 -4.56 -9.59
CA LEU A 82 14.00 -3.56 -9.78
C LEU A 82 13.50 -3.03 -8.43
N ASN A 83 13.24 -3.94 -7.48
CA ASN A 83 12.76 -3.58 -6.14
C ASN A 83 13.79 -2.71 -5.41
N GLN A 84 15.07 -3.10 -5.40
CA GLN A 84 16.14 -2.34 -4.74
C GLN A 84 16.33 -0.94 -5.34
N MET A 85 16.18 -0.80 -6.67
CA MET A 85 16.31 0.49 -7.34
C MET A 85 15.14 1.43 -7.04
N LEU A 86 13.91 0.91 -6.99
CA LEU A 86 12.69 1.71 -6.89
C LEU A 86 12.25 1.96 -5.45
N HIS A 87 12.47 1.01 -4.53
CA HIS A 87 11.99 1.13 -3.15
C HIS A 87 12.45 2.43 -2.46
N PRO A 88 13.74 2.82 -2.53
CA PRO A 88 14.17 4.09 -1.95
C PRO A 88 13.46 5.31 -2.55
N LEU A 89 13.22 5.31 -3.86
CA LEU A 89 12.56 6.42 -4.57
C LEU A 89 11.09 6.55 -4.16
N ILE A 90 10.40 5.42 -3.97
CA ILE A 90 9.01 5.38 -3.51
C ILE A 90 8.92 5.95 -2.10
N VAL A 91 9.78 5.47 -1.20
CA VAL A 91 9.80 5.92 0.20
C VAL A 91 10.12 7.41 0.30
N GLU A 92 11.11 7.89 -0.43
CA GLU A 92 11.46 9.31 -0.48
C GLU A 92 10.29 10.16 -0.96
N GLN A 93 9.60 9.74 -2.03
CA GLN A 93 8.46 10.47 -2.54
C GLN A 93 7.28 10.47 -1.55
N MET A 94 7.01 9.36 -0.88
CA MET A 94 6.00 9.30 0.18
C MET A 94 6.35 10.24 1.34
N GLN A 95 7.63 10.35 1.72
CA GLN A 95 8.09 11.29 2.75
C GLN A 95 7.93 12.75 2.31
N ILE A 96 8.25 13.08 1.05
CA ILE A 96 8.05 14.42 0.47
C ILE A 96 6.57 14.80 0.53
N LEU A 97 5.68 13.91 0.09
CA LEU A 97 4.22 14.13 0.14
C LEU A 97 3.73 14.28 1.58
N THR A 98 4.26 13.48 2.50
CA THR A 98 3.95 13.59 3.93
C THR A 98 4.34 14.94 4.50
N LYS A 99 5.53 15.44 4.16
CA LYS A 99 6.01 16.76 4.59
C LYS A 99 5.09 17.87 4.07
N ARG A 100 4.71 17.82 2.79
CA ARG A 100 3.77 18.79 2.18
C ARG A 100 2.42 18.82 2.88
N TRP A 101 1.88 17.66 3.26
CA TRP A 101 0.64 17.59 4.03
C TRP A 101 0.79 18.19 5.42
N ARG A 102 1.88 17.85 6.13
CA ARG A 102 2.16 18.42 7.46
C ARG A 102 2.35 19.94 7.44
N GLU A 103 2.87 20.51 6.36
CA GLU A 103 2.98 21.97 6.21
C GLU A 103 1.62 22.65 5.99
N ARG A 104 0.68 21.98 5.32
CA ARG A 104 -0.66 22.51 5.00
C ARG A 104 -1.69 22.26 6.10
N ASP A 105 -1.57 21.12 6.77
CA ASP A 105 -2.46 20.65 7.82
C ASP A 105 -1.63 19.97 8.92
N PRO A 106 -1.04 20.75 9.84
CA PRO A 106 -0.15 20.22 10.88
C PRO A 106 -0.81 19.21 11.82
N ASP A 107 -2.12 19.39 12.05
CA ASP A 107 -2.94 18.51 12.91
C ASP A 107 -3.52 17.31 12.12
N GLY A 108 -3.36 17.30 10.79
CA GLY A 108 -3.86 16.28 9.90
C GLY A 108 -3.27 14.89 10.12
N ILE A 109 -4.07 13.89 9.75
CA ILE A 109 -3.65 12.49 9.73
C ILE A 109 -3.28 12.13 8.29
N VAL A 110 -2.00 11.81 8.07
CA VAL A 110 -1.50 11.29 6.79
C VAL A 110 -1.51 9.77 6.85
N VAL A 111 -2.04 9.12 5.81
CA VAL A 111 -2.13 7.66 5.72
C VAL A 111 -1.24 7.17 4.59
N TRP A 112 -0.27 6.34 4.92
CA TRP A 112 0.49 5.56 3.95
C TRP A 112 -0.30 4.30 3.62
N ASP A 113 -1.02 4.33 2.50
CA ASP A 113 -1.83 3.21 2.05
C ASP A 113 -0.98 2.25 1.21
N THR A 114 -0.59 1.11 1.79
CA THR A 114 0.27 0.13 1.11
C THR A 114 0.02 -1.30 1.58
N PRO A 115 -0.16 -2.26 0.64
CA PRO A 115 -0.26 -3.68 1.01
C PRO A 115 1.06 -4.25 1.53
N LEU A 116 2.20 -3.59 1.25
CA LEU A 116 3.55 -4.08 1.55
C LEU A 116 4.23 -3.33 2.71
N LEU A 117 3.45 -2.77 3.64
CA LEU A 117 3.99 -1.98 4.75
C LEU A 117 5.00 -2.79 5.58
N ILE A 118 4.70 -4.06 5.82
CA ILE A 118 5.52 -4.95 6.67
C ILE A 118 6.69 -5.51 5.86
N GLU A 119 6.40 -6.06 4.68
CA GLU A 119 7.39 -6.62 3.75
C GLU A 119 8.44 -5.59 3.32
N GLY A 120 8.02 -4.34 3.14
CA GLY A 120 8.89 -3.22 2.78
C GLY A 120 9.65 -2.60 3.95
N ASN A 121 9.54 -3.16 5.17
CA ASN A 121 10.13 -2.63 6.40
C ASN A 121 9.75 -1.17 6.70
N LEU A 122 8.54 -0.75 6.33
CA LEU A 122 8.06 0.62 6.45
C LEU A 122 7.37 0.92 7.78
N THR A 123 7.20 -0.08 8.65
CA THR A 123 6.60 0.09 9.98
C THR A 123 7.33 1.12 10.83
N LYS A 124 8.65 1.25 10.68
CA LYS A 124 9.46 2.27 11.38
C LYS A 124 9.27 3.69 10.84
N SER A 125 8.63 3.84 9.68
CA SER A 125 8.37 5.13 9.03
C SER A 125 6.98 5.71 9.38
N VAL A 126 6.18 4.96 10.14
CA VAL A 126 4.82 5.35 10.54
C VAL A 126 4.68 5.28 12.07
N GLU A 127 3.79 6.08 12.63
CA GLU A 127 3.58 6.18 14.09
C GLU A 127 2.61 5.11 14.60
N LYS A 128 1.66 4.70 13.74
CA LYS A 128 0.68 3.65 14.01
C LYS A 128 0.41 2.79 12.77
N VAL A 129 0.12 1.52 12.99
CA VAL A 129 -0.24 0.56 11.94
C VAL A 129 -1.70 0.13 12.08
N ILE A 130 -2.48 0.36 11.03
CA ILE A 130 -3.83 -0.20 10.85
C ILE A 130 -3.74 -1.38 9.89
N VAL A 131 -4.19 -2.55 10.33
CA VAL A 131 -4.29 -3.75 9.48
C VAL A 131 -5.76 -4.00 9.16
N VAL A 132 -6.09 -4.06 7.87
CA VAL A 132 -7.39 -4.51 7.37
C VAL A 132 -7.33 -6.02 7.20
N TYR A 133 -8.17 -6.72 7.95
CA TYR A 133 -8.12 -8.16 8.13
C TYR A 133 -9.39 -8.82 7.58
N VAL A 134 -9.19 -9.96 6.92
CA VAL A 134 -10.20 -11.01 6.76
C VAL A 134 -9.50 -12.37 6.86
N PRO A 135 -10.19 -13.45 7.26
CA PRO A 135 -9.61 -14.79 7.23
C PRO A 135 -9.15 -15.20 5.83
N GLU A 136 -8.09 -16.01 5.72
CA GLU A 136 -7.53 -16.44 4.42
C GLU A 136 -8.54 -17.11 3.50
N SER A 137 -9.48 -17.89 4.06
CA SER A 137 -10.56 -18.51 3.29
C SER A 137 -11.44 -17.47 2.58
N LEU A 138 -11.71 -16.34 3.24
CA LEU A 138 -12.47 -15.24 2.66
C LEU A 138 -11.62 -14.41 1.69
N GLN A 139 -10.31 -14.25 1.94
CA GLN A 139 -9.39 -13.64 0.96
C GLN A 139 -9.42 -14.42 -0.36
N LEU A 140 -9.34 -15.75 -0.27
CA LEU A 140 -9.35 -16.65 -1.43
C LEU A 140 -10.66 -16.51 -2.21
N GLN A 141 -11.80 -16.63 -1.53
CA GLN A 141 -13.12 -16.49 -2.15
C GLN A 141 -13.28 -15.13 -2.85
N ARG A 142 -12.91 -14.03 -2.18
CA ARG A 142 -13.02 -12.68 -2.73
C ARG A 142 -12.09 -12.47 -3.92
N LEU A 143 -10.86 -12.97 -3.85
CA LEU A 143 -9.88 -12.85 -4.92
C LEU A 143 -10.31 -13.61 -6.17
N MET A 144 -10.78 -14.85 -6.02
CA MET A 144 -11.32 -15.65 -7.12
C MET A 144 -12.51 -14.96 -7.77
N ALA A 145 -13.47 -14.49 -6.98
CA ALA A 145 -14.66 -13.81 -7.49
C ALA A 145 -14.35 -12.50 -8.22
N ARG A 146 -13.39 -11.71 -7.71
CA ARG A 146 -13.02 -10.41 -8.28
C ARG A 146 -12.22 -10.54 -9.57
N ASP A 147 -11.25 -11.47 -9.61
CA ASP A 147 -10.27 -11.57 -10.70
C ASP A 147 -10.54 -12.74 -11.66
N GLY A 148 -11.57 -13.57 -11.41
CA GLY A 148 -11.91 -14.73 -12.24
C GLY A 148 -10.84 -15.82 -12.27
N LEU A 149 -10.09 -15.96 -11.17
CA LEU A 149 -8.92 -16.86 -11.08
C LEU A 149 -9.31 -18.27 -10.64
N SER A 150 -8.48 -19.24 -11.03
CA SER A 150 -8.48 -20.55 -10.38
C SER A 150 -8.06 -20.45 -8.91
N GLU A 151 -8.47 -21.43 -8.11
CA GLU A 151 -8.06 -21.50 -6.71
C GLU A 151 -6.52 -21.53 -6.56
N GLU A 152 -5.84 -22.30 -7.40
CA GLU A 152 -4.39 -22.44 -7.37
C GLU A 152 -3.68 -21.10 -7.66
N GLU A 153 -4.14 -20.35 -8.65
CA GLU A 153 -3.61 -19.02 -8.95
C GLU A 153 -3.88 -18.02 -7.83
N ALA A 154 -5.08 -18.04 -7.25
CA ALA A 154 -5.44 -17.17 -6.15
C ALA A 154 -4.59 -17.46 -4.90
N ARG A 155 -4.35 -18.75 -4.57
CA ARG A 155 -3.44 -19.16 -3.49
C ARG A 155 -2.01 -18.71 -3.73
N ARG A 156 -1.49 -18.86 -4.96
CA ARG A 156 -0.14 -18.35 -5.31
C ARG A 156 -0.02 -16.85 -5.11
N ARG A 157 -1.05 -16.08 -5.48
CA ARG A 157 -1.06 -14.62 -5.27
C ARG A 157 -1.10 -14.25 -3.79
N ILE A 158 -1.94 -14.91 -2.98
CA ILE A 158 -2.00 -14.67 -1.54
C ILE A 158 -0.64 -14.99 -0.89
N ALA A 159 -0.04 -16.13 -1.24
CA ALA A 159 1.25 -16.57 -0.70
C ALA A 159 2.46 -15.70 -1.14
N SER A 160 2.26 -14.76 -2.08
CA SER A 160 3.32 -13.81 -2.46
C SER A 160 3.54 -12.69 -1.45
N GLN A 161 2.66 -12.60 -0.43
CA GLN A 161 2.72 -11.65 0.66
C GLN A 161 2.86 -12.39 2.00
N ILE A 162 3.29 -11.69 3.05
CA ILE A 162 3.22 -12.22 4.42
C ILE A 162 1.75 -12.57 4.72
N SER A 163 1.52 -13.69 5.41
CA SER A 163 0.18 -14.17 5.73
C SER A 163 -0.62 -13.10 6.49
N ILE A 164 -1.94 -13.08 6.30
CA ILE A 164 -2.78 -12.08 6.97
C ILE A 164 -2.76 -12.25 8.49
N GLU A 165 -2.61 -13.49 8.97
CA GLU A 165 -2.46 -13.82 10.39
C GLU A 165 -1.15 -13.30 10.99
N GLU A 166 -0.06 -13.32 10.23
CA GLU A 166 1.19 -12.69 10.65
C GLU A 166 1.10 -11.17 10.58
N LYS A 167 0.52 -10.59 9.51
CA LYS A 167 0.33 -9.13 9.38
C LYS A 167 -0.46 -8.56 10.55
N LYS A 168 -1.51 -9.25 11.00
CA LYS A 168 -2.33 -8.85 12.15
C LYS A 168 -1.50 -8.62 13.42
N ARG A 169 -0.36 -9.29 13.59
CA ARG A 169 0.51 -9.12 14.78
C ARG A 169 1.23 -7.77 14.83
N PHE A 170 1.31 -7.06 13.71
CA PHE A 170 1.90 -5.73 13.61
C PHE A 170 0.89 -4.60 13.85
N ALA A 171 -0.39 -4.92 14.04
CA ALA A 171 -1.45 -3.95 14.17
C ALA A 171 -1.42 -3.22 15.51
N ASP A 172 -1.35 -1.88 15.50
CA ASP A 172 -1.84 -1.07 16.61
C ASP A 172 -3.38 -1.08 16.63
N PHE A 173 -3.99 -1.09 15.44
CA PHE A 173 -5.43 -1.20 15.25
C PHE A 173 -5.75 -2.23 14.18
N LEU A 174 -6.72 -3.09 14.47
CA LEU A 174 -7.21 -4.09 13.53
C LEU A 174 -8.62 -3.70 13.08
N ILE A 175 -8.87 -3.72 11.77
CA ILE A 175 -10.21 -3.59 11.20
C ILE A 175 -10.60 -4.94 10.60
N ASP A 176 -11.56 -5.61 11.20
CA ASP A 176 -12.15 -6.83 10.65
C ASP A 176 -13.18 -6.46 9.57
N ASN A 177 -12.86 -6.81 8.33
CA ASN A 177 -13.69 -6.57 7.15
C ASN A 177 -14.36 -7.86 6.63
N SER A 178 -14.54 -8.85 7.51
CA SER A 178 -15.25 -10.10 7.19
C SER A 178 -16.77 -9.94 7.24
N GLY A 179 -17.27 -8.98 8.03
CA GLY A 179 -18.68 -8.65 8.16
C GLY A 179 -19.24 -7.78 7.02
N ASN A 180 -20.31 -7.04 7.33
CA ASN A 180 -20.92 -6.09 6.39
C ASN A 180 -20.23 -4.72 6.45
N LEU A 181 -20.52 -3.88 5.46
CA LEU A 181 -19.90 -2.56 5.31
C LEU A 181 -20.12 -1.63 6.52
N ALA A 182 -21.28 -1.70 7.17
CA ALA A 182 -21.62 -0.86 8.31
C ALA A 182 -20.82 -1.25 9.57
N GLU A 183 -20.50 -2.54 9.73
CA GLU A 183 -19.58 -3.02 10.79
C GLU A 183 -18.18 -2.45 10.59
N THR A 184 -17.67 -2.50 9.35
CA THR A 184 -16.37 -1.93 8.99
C THR A 184 -16.35 -0.42 9.22
N GLU A 185 -17.40 0.27 8.81
CA GLU A 185 -17.51 1.72 8.99
C GLU A 185 -17.49 2.12 10.48
N ARG A 186 -18.22 1.38 11.33
CA ARG A 186 -18.20 1.61 12.78
C ARG A 186 -16.82 1.40 13.39
N GLN A 187 -16.06 0.39 12.95
CA GLN A 187 -14.68 0.19 13.39
C GLN A 187 -13.78 1.36 12.95
N VAL A 188 -13.92 1.82 11.70
CA VAL A 188 -13.20 3.00 11.20
C VAL A 188 -13.52 4.24 12.03
N ASP A 189 -14.79 4.48 12.36
CA ASP A 189 -15.21 5.60 13.21
C ASP A 189 -14.59 5.57 14.59
N GLN A 190 -14.56 4.39 15.22
CA GLN A 190 -13.96 4.22 16.54
C GLN A 190 -12.46 4.51 16.51
N ILE A 191 -11.74 3.96 15.52
CA ILE A 191 -10.31 4.20 15.36
C ILE A 191 -10.05 5.68 15.04
N TRP A 192 -10.83 6.29 14.15
CA TRP A 192 -10.69 7.70 13.79
C TRP A 192 -10.83 8.63 15.00
N LYS A 193 -11.81 8.36 15.88
CA LYS A 193 -11.98 9.10 17.14
C LYS A 193 -10.77 8.95 18.06
N LEU A 194 -10.19 7.75 18.16
CA LEU A 194 -9.01 7.49 18.99
C LEU A 194 -7.74 8.17 18.45
N LEU A 195 -7.58 8.21 17.13
CA LEU A 195 -6.45 8.90 16.51
C LEU A 195 -6.52 10.41 16.74
N ASN A 196 -7.72 11.00 16.64
CA ASN A 196 -7.93 12.42 16.87
C ASN A 196 -7.90 12.81 18.37
N SER A 197 -8.36 11.94 19.27
CA SER A 197 -8.29 12.24 20.71
C SER A 197 -6.86 12.29 21.22
N LYS A 198 -5.96 11.44 20.71
CA LYS A 198 -4.54 11.46 21.06
C LYS A 198 -3.78 12.65 20.48
N ASN A 199 -4.18 13.17 19.31
CA ASN A 199 -3.66 14.45 18.80
C ASN A 199 -4.08 15.66 19.67
N GLY A 200 -5.13 15.53 20.49
CA GLY A 200 -5.63 16.61 21.34
C GLY A 200 -5.08 16.64 22.77
N TYR A 201 -4.42 15.57 23.25
CA TYR A 201 -4.04 15.43 24.67
C TYR A 201 -2.68 16.06 25.06
N ASP A 202 -1.88 16.51 24.09
CA ASP A 202 -0.68 17.35 24.35
C ASP A 202 -1.05 18.84 24.62
N ARG A 203 -2.33 19.14 24.82
CA ARG A 203 -2.86 20.48 25.11
C ARG A 203 -3.28 20.63 26.59
N ARG A 204 -2.36 20.40 27.52
CA ARG A 204 -2.47 20.93 28.89
C ARG A 204 -1.13 21.44 29.40
#